data_AF-A0A968K6T0-F1
#
_entry.id   AF-A0A968K6T0-F1
#
_cell.length_a   1.000
_cell.length_b   1.000
_cell.length_c   1.000
_cell.angle_alpha   90.00
_cell.angle_beta   90.00
_cell.angle_gamma   90.00
#
_symmetry.space_group_name_H-M   'P 1'
#
loop_
_entity.id
_entity.type
_entity.pdbx_description
1 polymer ?
#
loop_
_entity_poly.entity_id
_entity_poly.type
_entity_poly.pdbx_seq_one_letter_code
_entity_poly.pdbx_strand_id
1 'polypeptide(L)'
;IQGGKIVWLGMDDELYQLPPDKFKIINLNGRTVLPSFFEAHMHYAFWAWSLGHIDLSGCKSYEETLRAIKSSSRKLGRGDWLIGQGWLKDG
;
A
#
# COMPACT_ATOMS: atom_id res chain seq x y z
N ILE A 1 -14.86 10.91 17.76
CA ILE A 1 -15.25 9.83 16.81
C ILE A 1 -15.98 8.75 17.59
N GLN A 2 -17.14 8.31 17.11
CA GLN A 2 -17.91 7.22 17.71
C GLN A 2 -18.47 6.33 16.60
N GLY A 3 -18.38 5.01 16.73
CA GLY A 3 -18.88 4.07 15.72
C GLY A 3 -18.33 4.28 14.31
N GLY A 4 -17.06 4.71 14.18
CA GLY A 4 -16.43 5.00 12.89
C GLY A 4 -16.88 6.31 12.23
N LYS A 5 -17.65 7.16 12.92
CA LYS A 5 -18.13 8.45 12.39
C LYS A 5 -17.58 9.64 13.17
N ILE A 6 -17.35 10.74 12.46
CA ILE A 6 -17.12 12.05 13.06
C ILE A 6 -18.47 12.54 13.60
N VAL A 7 -18.56 12.66 14.92
CA VAL A 7 -19.80 13.10 15.62
C VAL A 7 -19.76 14.56 16.07
N TRP A 8 -18.58 15.18 16.02
CA TRP A 8 -18.34 16.56 16.41
C TRP A 8 -17.03 17.07 15.79
N LEU A 9 -16.97 18.37 15.52
CA LEU A 9 -15.80 19.12 15.06
C LEU A 9 -15.83 20.48 15.78
N GLY A 10 -14.66 20.98 16.20
CA GLY A 10 -14.52 22.26 16.89
C GLY A 10 -13.10 22.47 17.39
N MET A 11 -12.92 23.43 18.30
CA MET A 11 -11.61 23.80 18.85
C MET A 11 -11.21 22.96 20.07
N ASP A 12 -9.91 22.87 20.33
CA ASP A 12 -9.38 22.12 21.50
C ASP A 12 -9.87 22.68 22.84
N ASP A 13 -10.16 23.98 22.92
CA ASP A 13 -10.67 24.59 24.16
C ASP A 13 -12.10 24.12 24.51
N GLU A 14 -12.88 23.71 23.51
CA GLU A 14 -14.23 23.18 23.69
C GLU A 14 -14.19 21.72 24.22
N LEU A 15 -13.08 21.01 24.00
CA LEU A 15 -12.87 19.63 24.46
C LEU A 15 -12.84 19.52 25.99
N TYR A 16 -12.39 20.56 26.71
CA TYR A 16 -12.38 20.58 28.18
C TYR A 16 -13.77 20.64 28.82
N GLN A 17 -14.82 20.95 28.04
CA GLN A 17 -16.21 20.91 28.51
C GLN A 17 -16.81 19.50 28.48
N LEU A 18 -16.13 18.55 27.82
CA LEU A 18 -16.57 17.16 27.71
C LEU A 18 -16.06 16.33 28.90
N PRO A 19 -16.84 15.36 29.42
CA PRO A 19 -16.39 14.49 30.52
C PRO A 19 -15.18 13.65 30.09
N PRO A 20 -13.99 13.84 30.69
CA PRO A 20 -12.74 13.22 30.21
C PRO A 20 -12.79 11.68 30.29
N ASP A 21 -13.46 11.13 31.31
CA ASP A 21 -13.55 9.68 31.51
C ASP A 21 -14.45 8.96 30.49
N LYS A 22 -15.19 9.71 29.68
CA LYS A 22 -16.09 9.13 28.66
C LYS A 22 -15.45 9.01 27.28
N PHE A 23 -14.27 9.59 27.07
CA PHE A 23 -13.63 9.64 25.76
C PHE A 23 -12.16 9.24 25.83
N LYS A 24 -11.71 8.49 24.83
CA LYS A 24 -10.27 8.33 24.59
C LYS A 24 -9.74 9.59 23.90
N ILE A 25 -8.85 10.31 24.58
CA ILE A 25 -8.17 11.48 24.03
C ILE A 25 -6.88 11.03 23.33
N ILE A 26 -6.64 11.53 22.12
CA ILE A 26 -5.40 11.32 21.36
C ILE A 26 -4.83 12.70 21.06
N ASN A 27 -3.75 13.09 21.77
CA ASN A 27 -3.05 14.35 21.50
C ASN A 27 -2.16 14.20 20.26
N LEU A 28 -2.41 15.03 19.25
CA LEU A 28 -1.70 15.00 17.98
C LEU A 28 -0.33 15.68 18.04
N ASN A 29 0.00 16.40 19.12
CA ASN A 29 1.26 17.13 19.29
C ASN A 29 1.59 18.04 18.08
N GLY A 30 0.60 18.82 17.64
CA GLY A 30 0.72 19.73 16.51
C GLY A 30 0.72 19.08 15.12
N ARG A 31 0.52 17.75 15.03
CA ARG A 31 0.41 17.06 13.73
C ARG A 31 -0.94 17.31 13.07
N THR A 32 -0.93 17.40 11.75
CA THR A 32 -2.14 17.58 10.94
C THR A 32 -2.88 16.26 10.75
N VAL A 33 -4.21 16.31 10.85
CA VAL A 33 -5.10 15.23 10.42
C VAL A 33 -5.75 15.64 9.10
N LEU A 34 -5.70 14.73 8.13
CA LEU A 34 -6.34 14.88 6.83
C LEU A 34 -7.35 13.75 6.63
N PRO A 35 -8.37 13.92 5.77
CA PRO A 35 -9.14 12.80 5.25
C PRO A 35 -8.19 11.74 4.66
N SER A 36 -8.58 10.46 4.77
CA SER A 36 -7.85 9.39 4.08
C SER A 36 -7.93 9.59 2.57
N PHE A 37 -6.97 9.01 1.84
CA PHE A 37 -7.08 8.90 0.40
C PHE A 37 -8.31 8.06 0.01
N PHE A 38 -8.92 8.43 -1.11
CA PHE A 38 -9.98 7.68 -1.76
C PHE A 38 -9.59 7.46 -3.22
N GLU A 39 -9.54 6.20 -3.63
CA GLU A 39 -9.26 5.79 -5.00
C GLU A 39 -10.58 5.47 -5.71
N ALA A 40 -10.88 6.21 -6.78
CA ALA A 40 -12.13 6.08 -7.51
C ALA A 40 -12.05 4.98 -8.58
N HIS A 41 -10.86 4.65 -9.06
CA HIS A 41 -10.68 3.65 -10.11
C HIS A 41 -9.35 2.94 -10.00
N MET A 42 -9.41 1.68 -9.54
CA MET A 42 -8.26 0.79 -9.53
C MET A 42 -8.65 -0.63 -9.94
N HIS A 43 -7.77 -1.27 -10.69
CA HIS A 43 -7.85 -2.71 -10.91
C HIS A 43 -7.21 -3.45 -9.71
N TYR A 44 -7.84 -3.36 -8.54
CA TYR A 44 -7.29 -3.89 -7.28
C TYR A 44 -6.88 -5.36 -7.38
N ALA A 45 -7.74 -6.21 -7.94
CA ALA A 45 -7.44 -7.64 -8.10
C ALA A 45 -6.23 -7.88 -9.00
N PHE A 46 -6.11 -7.13 -10.10
CA PHE A 46 -4.95 -7.23 -11.00
C PHE A 46 -3.68 -6.74 -10.32
N TRP A 47 -3.75 -5.61 -9.61
CA TRP A 47 -2.62 -5.08 -8.84
C TRP A 47 -2.15 -6.08 -7.78
N ALA A 48 -3.07 -6.61 -6.96
CA ALA A 48 -2.76 -7.59 -5.93
C ALA A 48 -2.15 -8.88 -6.52
N TRP A 49 -2.68 -9.36 -7.65
CA TRP A 49 -2.11 -10.49 -8.38
C TRP A 49 -0.70 -10.19 -8.89
N SER A 50 -0.47 -8.97 -9.41
CA SER A 50 0.84 -8.55 -9.93
C SER A 50 1.94 -8.46 -8.86
N LEU A 51 1.59 -8.35 -7.57
CA LEU A 51 2.57 -8.36 -6.48
C LEU A 51 3.34 -9.68 -6.38
N GLY A 52 2.79 -10.78 -6.92
CA GLY A 52 3.48 -12.06 -7.03
C GLY A 52 4.35 -12.21 -8.28
N HIS A 53 4.29 -11.25 -9.21
CA HIS A 53 5.06 -11.30 -10.46
C HIS A 53 6.52 -10.89 -10.21
N ILE A 54 7.43 -11.40 -11.03
CA ILE A 54 8.79 -10.89 -11.06
C ILE A 54 8.81 -9.49 -11.69
N ASP A 55 9.45 -8.55 -11.00
CA ASP A 55 9.71 -7.21 -11.53
C ASP A 55 11.05 -7.20 -12.28
N LEU A 56 10.98 -6.96 -13.59
CA LEU A 56 12.15 -6.89 -14.48
C LEU A 56 12.52 -5.44 -14.85
N SER A 57 11.79 -4.44 -14.34
CA SER A 57 12.02 -3.03 -14.68
C SER A 57 13.40 -2.50 -14.28
N GLY A 58 14.04 -3.14 -13.30
CA GLY A 58 15.40 -2.82 -12.87
C GLY A 58 16.51 -3.50 -13.68
N CYS A 59 16.19 -4.45 -14.58
CA CYS A 59 17.19 -5.15 -15.39
C CYS A 59 17.64 -4.26 -16.55
N LYS A 60 18.95 -4.04 -16.66
CA LYS A 60 19.59 -3.17 -17.67
C LYS A 60 20.28 -3.95 -18.78
N SER A 61 20.03 -5.24 -18.86
CA SER A 61 20.56 -6.07 -19.93
C SER A 61 19.76 -7.35 -20.08
N TYR A 62 19.91 -7.97 -21.24
CA TYR A 62 19.41 -9.31 -21.50
C TYR A 62 19.91 -10.33 -20.48
N GLU A 63 21.20 -10.28 -20.12
CA GLU A 63 21.80 -11.20 -19.15
C GLU A 63 21.26 -11.01 -17.73
N GLU A 64 21.03 -9.76 -17.30
CA GLU A 64 20.37 -9.49 -16.02
C GLU A 64 18.95 -10.03 -15.98
N THR A 65 18.19 -9.84 -17.07
CA THR A 65 16.83 -10.35 -17.20
C THR A 65 16.80 -11.88 -17.09
N LEU A 66 17.67 -12.58 -17.83
CA LEU A 66 17.78 -14.04 -17.74
C LEU A 66 18.19 -14.52 -16.35
N ARG A 67 19.10 -13.81 -15.68
CA ARG A 67 19.51 -14.14 -14.31
C ARG A 67 18.35 -13.98 -13.32
N ALA A 68 17.56 -12.92 -13.45
CA ALA A 68 16.37 -12.68 -12.62
C ALA A 68 15.33 -13.80 -12.82
N ILE A 69 14.99 -14.12 -14.07
CA ILE A 69 14.08 -15.22 -14.42
C ILE A 69 14.57 -16.55 -13.83
N LYS A 70 15.84 -16.90 -14.06
CA LYS A 70 16.44 -18.15 -13.55
C LYS A 70 16.45 -18.20 -12.02
N SER A 71 16.66 -17.07 -11.35
CA SER A 71 16.66 -17.04 -9.90
C SER A 71 15.28 -17.26 -9.32
N SER A 72 14.27 -16.64 -9.91
CA SER A 72 12.89 -16.76 -9.46
C SER A 72 12.29 -18.13 -9.77
N SER A 73 12.64 -18.74 -10.91
CA SER A 73 12.13 -20.08 -11.26
C SER A 73 12.57 -21.18 -10.30
N ARG A 74 13.71 -21.03 -9.61
CA ARG A 74 14.18 -22.00 -8.60
C ARG A 74 13.27 -22.12 -7.38
N LYS A 75 12.38 -21.16 -7.16
CA LYS A 75 11.42 -21.15 -6.05
C LYS A 75 10.09 -21.80 -6.41
N LEU A 76 9.92 -22.20 -7.67
CA LEU A 76 8.66 -22.72 -8.19
C LEU A 76 8.64 -24.26 -8.18
N GLY A 77 7.45 -24.81 -7.92
CA GLY A 77 7.16 -26.22 -8.09
C GLY A 77 6.96 -26.59 -9.55
N ARG A 78 6.93 -27.90 -9.82
CA ARG A 78 6.66 -28.42 -11.17
C ARG A 78 5.22 -28.08 -11.56
N GLY A 79 5.05 -27.34 -12.65
CA GLY A 79 3.75 -26.93 -13.18
C GLY A 79 3.32 -25.51 -12.78
N ASP A 80 4.07 -24.85 -11.91
CA ASP A 80 3.82 -23.46 -11.56
C ASP A 80 4.23 -22.51 -12.68
N TRP A 81 3.48 -21.44 -12.82
CA TRP A 81 3.78 -20.38 -13.78
C TRP A 81 4.68 -19.32 -13.16
N LEU A 82 5.74 -18.94 -13.89
CA LEU A 82 6.50 -17.73 -13.60
C LEU A 82 5.94 -16.60 -14.46
N ILE A 83 5.38 -15.58 -13.83
CA ILE A 83 4.82 -14.41 -14.49
C ILE A 83 5.67 -13.20 -14.12
N GLY A 84 5.97 -12.34 -15.09
CA GLY A 84 6.84 -11.18 -14.93
C GLY A 84 6.42 -10.01 -15.78
N GLN A 85 6.85 -8.81 -15.38
CA GLN A 85 6.54 -7.56 -16.08
C GLN A 85 7.73 -6.60 -16.04
N GLY A 86 7.69 -5.56 -16.89
CA GLY A 86 8.70 -4.50 -16.89
C GLY A 86 9.97 -4.79 -17.68
N TRP A 87 10.03 -5.88 -18.47
CA TRP A 87 11.15 -6.11 -19.37
C TRP A 87 11.23 -5.03 -20.45
N LEU A 88 12.43 -4.46 -20.61
CA LEU A 88 12.75 -3.53 -21.69
C LEU A 88 13.77 -4.18 -22.63
N LYS A 89 13.47 -4.13 -23.93
CA LYS A 89 14.28 -4.76 -24.98
C LYS A 89 15.59 -4.01 -25.26
N ASP A 90 15.59 -2.69 -25.07
CA ASP A 90 16.66 -1.78 -25.51
C ASP A 90 17.46 -1.17 -24.33
N GLY A 91 17.55 -1.90 -23.20
CA GLY A 91 18.37 -1.54 -22.04
C GLY A 91 19.81 -1.99 -22.17
#